data_AF-A0A536B9Y5-F1
#
_entry.id   AF-A0A536B9Y5-F1
#
_cell.length_a   1.000
_cell.length_b   1.000
_cell.length_c   1.000
_cell.angle_alpha   90.00
_cell.angle_beta   90.00
_cell.angle_gamma   90.00
#
_symmetry.space_group_name_H-M   'P 1'
#
loop_
_entity.id
_entity.type
_entity.pdbx_description
1 polymer ?
#
loop_
_entity_poly.entity_id
_entity_poly.type
_entity_poly.pdbx_seq_one_letter_code
_entity_poly.pdbx_strand_id
1 'polypeptide(L)'
;IYATEKFPGLAAYNVSKYGVVGLTEAIAVEGRPYDITAICISPGAVDTEMLRRANPQMKPGLTPARVADLIVSLLDGAITPASGANIPLFSNA
;
A
#
# COMPACT_ATOMS: atom_id res chain seq x y z
N ILE A 1 -1.13 3.16 12.88
CA ILE A 1 -0.60 2.74 11.56
C ILE A 1 -1.36 1.49 11.12
N TYR A 2 -2.34 1.63 10.23
CA TYR A 2 -3.15 0.52 9.68
C TYR A 2 -2.45 -0.08 8.45
N ALA A 3 -1.26 -0.66 8.64
CA ALA A 3 -0.52 -1.31 7.57
C ALA A 3 0.09 -2.63 8.06
N THR A 4 -0.10 -3.67 7.25
CA THR A 4 0.27 -5.08 7.46
C THR A 4 -0.48 -5.81 8.58
N GLU A 5 -1.28 -6.80 8.18
CA GLU A 5 -1.72 -7.86 9.07
C GLU A 5 -0.46 -8.56 9.61
N LYS A 6 -0.31 -8.56 10.94
CA LYS A 6 0.94 -8.96 11.61
C LYS A 6 0.98 -10.48 11.70
N PHE A 7 1.50 -11.13 10.66
CA PHE A 7 1.68 -12.57 10.71
C PHE A 7 2.91 -12.94 11.55
N PRO A 8 2.78 -13.84 12.54
CA PRO A 8 3.93 -14.44 13.21
C PRO A 8 4.91 -15.03 12.18
N GLY A 9 6.22 -14.84 12.39
CA GLY A 9 7.26 -15.33 11.49
C GLY A 9 7.66 -14.37 10.35
N LEU A 10 6.98 -13.24 10.17
CA LEU A 10 7.27 -12.27 9.10
C LEU A 10 7.87 -10.95 9.61
N ALA A 11 8.66 -10.97 10.70
CA ALA A 11 9.18 -9.75 11.34
C ALA A 11 9.96 -8.84 10.37
N ALA A 12 10.88 -9.39 9.58
CA ALA A 12 11.66 -8.63 8.60
C ALA A 12 10.76 -8.01 7.51
N TYR A 13 9.77 -8.78 7.03
CA TYR A 13 8.79 -8.28 6.06
C TYR A 13 7.99 -7.12 6.66
N ASN A 14 7.44 -7.29 7.86
CA ASN A 14 6.66 -6.27 8.54
C ASN A 14 7.48 -4.98 8.72
N VAL A 15 8.68 -5.07 9.31
CA VAL A 15 9.57 -3.92 9.51
C VAL A 15 9.87 -3.22 8.17
N SER A 16 10.16 -3.98 7.11
CA SER A 16 10.42 -3.39 5.79
C SER A 16 9.22 -2.61 5.26
N LYS A 17 7.98 -3.10 5.46
CA LYS A 17 6.76 -2.44 4.98
C LYS A 17 6.37 -1.23 5.83
N TYR A 18 6.64 -1.24 7.13
CA TYR A 18 6.56 -0.04 7.95
C TYR A 18 7.56 1.04 7.49
N GLY A 19 8.76 0.64 7.05
CA GLY A 19 9.74 1.54 6.45
C GLY A 19 9.22 2.27 5.21
N VAL A 20 8.45 1.59 4.36
CA VAL A 20 7.83 2.22 3.17
C VAL A 20 6.80 3.28 3.56
N VAL A 21 6.01 3.03 4.60
CA VAL A 21 5.04 4.02 5.12
C VAL A 21 5.78 5.25 5.66
N GLY A 22 6.80 5.04 6.51
CA GLY A 22 7.60 6.15 7.03
C GLY A 22 8.34 6.93 5.94
N LEU A 23 8.85 6.24 4.92
CA LEU A 23 9.46 6.88 3.74
C LEU A 23 8.45 7.76 2.99
N THR A 24 7.20 7.32 2.86
CA THR A 24 6.14 8.10 2.20
C THR A 24 5.86 9.39 2.97
N GLU A 25 5.79 9.32 4.30
CA GLU A 25 5.62 10.50 5.17
C GLU A 25 6.80 11.48 5.02
N ALA A 26 8.03 10.97 4.96
CA ALA A 26 9.23 11.78 4.74
C ALA A 26 9.20 12.49 3.38
N ILE A 27 8.90 11.76 2.29
CA ILE A 27 8.79 12.34 0.95
C ILE A 27 7.70 13.42 0.90
N ALA A 28 6.56 13.21 1.57
CA ALA A 28 5.47 14.19 1.61
C ALA A 28 5.89 15.52 2.28
N VAL A 29 6.76 15.46 3.29
CA VAL A 29 7.29 16.64 3.98
C VAL A 29 8.38 17.32 3.15
N GLU A 30 9.37 16.55 2.71
CA GLU A 30 10.55 17.04 1.97
C GLU A 30 10.19 17.49 0.55
N GLY A 31 9.17 16.90 -0.06
CA GLY A 31 8.68 17.19 -1.40
C GLY A 31 7.79 18.43 -1.49
N ARG A 32 7.21 18.89 -0.38
CA ARG A 32 6.27 20.02 -0.35
C ARG A 32 6.81 21.31 -1.00
N PRO A 33 8.07 21.74 -0.79
CA PRO A 33 8.62 22.93 -1.47
C PRO A 33 8.73 22.80 -2.99
N TYR A 34 8.62 21.58 -3.53
CA TYR A 34 8.76 21.25 -4.93
C TYR A 34 7.42 20.83 -5.58
N ASP A 35 6.30 21.01 -4.88
CA ASP A 35 4.98 20.55 -5.30
C ASP A 35 4.91 19.03 -5.55
N ILE A 36 5.73 18.26 -4.82
CA ILE A 36 5.73 16.79 -4.87
C ILE A 36 4.88 16.25 -3.72
N THR A 37 3.97 15.32 -4.06
CA THR A 37 3.15 14.58 -3.11
C THR A 37 3.53 13.11 -3.10
N ALA A 38 3.24 12.42 -1.99
CA ALA A 38 3.46 10.99 -1.88
C ALA A 38 2.30 10.32 -1.15
N ILE A 39 1.91 9.14 -1.61
CA ILE A 39 0.91 8.29 -0.96
C ILE A 39 1.40 6.85 -0.93
N CYS A 40 1.09 6.14 0.14
CA CYS A 40 1.38 4.73 0.28
C CYS A 40 0.09 3.94 0.10
N ILE A 41 0.12 2.91 -0.74
CA ILE A 41 -0.98 1.97 -0.89
C ILE A 41 -0.59 0.68 -0.19
N SER A 42 -1.46 0.21 0.71
CA SER A 42 -1.29 -1.03 1.47
C SER A 42 -2.36 -2.05 1.09
N PRO A 43 -2.16 -2.85 0.03
CA PRO A 43 -3.12 -3.87 -0.35
C PRO A 43 -3.17 -5.03 0.66
N GLY A 44 -4.38 -5.58 0.86
CA GLY A 44 -4.60 -6.90 1.43
C GLY A 44 -4.23 -8.01 0.44
N ALA A 45 -4.98 -9.11 0.44
CA ALA A 45 -4.70 -10.24 -0.43
C ALA A 45 -5.01 -9.92 -1.92
N VAL A 46 -3.95 -9.80 -2.74
CA VAL A 46 -4.04 -9.56 -4.19
C VAL A 46 -3.64 -10.82 -4.97
N ASP A 47 -4.39 -11.14 -6.02
CA ASP A 47 -4.14 -12.29 -6.90
C ASP A 47 -2.85 -12.15 -7.71
N THR A 48 -1.75 -12.49 -7.06
CA THR A 48 -0.40 -12.41 -7.59
C THR A 48 0.29 -13.74 -7.46
N GLU A 49 1.31 -13.97 -8.29
CA GLU A 49 2.16 -15.15 -8.15
C GLU A 49 2.83 -15.23 -6.77
N MET A 50 3.24 -14.08 -6.21
CA MET A 50 3.81 -14.00 -4.87
C MET A 50 2.85 -14.59 -3.82
N LEU A 51 1.57 -14.17 -3.84
CA LEU A 51 0.59 -14.69 -2.89
C LEU A 51 0.32 -16.19 -3.10
N ARG A 52 0.15 -16.61 -4.36
CA ARG A 52 -0.09 -18.03 -4.69
C ARG A 52 1.04 -18.94 -4.21
N ARG A 53 2.29 -18.47 -4.24
CA ARG A 53 3.45 -19.20 -3.71
C ARG A 53 3.55 -19.14 -2.18
N ALA A 54 3.28 -17.97 -1.59
CA ALA A 54 3.43 -17.75 -0.15
C ALA A 54 2.30 -18.40 0.68
N ASN A 55 1.07 -18.40 0.14
CA ASN A 55 -0.08 -19.02 0.77
C ASN A 55 -1.09 -19.53 -0.28
N PRO A 56 -0.89 -20.76 -0.82
CA PRO A 56 -1.75 -21.32 -1.86
C PRO A 56 -3.23 -21.49 -1.47
N GLN A 57 -3.53 -21.52 -0.17
CA GLN A 57 -4.89 -21.70 0.36
C GLN A 57 -5.64 -20.37 0.51
N MET A 58 -4.93 -19.24 0.49
CA MET A 58 -5.54 -17.92 0.62
C MET A 58 -6.23 -17.53 -0.68
N LYS A 59 -7.51 -17.16 -0.59
CA LYS A 59 -8.28 -16.63 -1.72
C LYS A 59 -8.14 -15.10 -1.73
N PRO A 60 -7.49 -14.51 -2.74
CA PRO A 60 -7.40 -13.06 -2.86
C PRO A 60 -8.77 -12.46 -3.20
N GLY A 61 -9.12 -11.36 -2.54
CA GLY A 61 -10.31 -10.56 -2.86
C GLY A 61 -10.03 -9.37 -3.79
N LEU A 62 -8.75 -9.10 -4.10
CA LEU A 62 -8.33 -8.04 -5.03
C LEU A 62 -7.58 -8.64 -6.22
N THR A 63 -7.79 -8.06 -7.41
CA THR A 63 -6.98 -8.35 -8.59
C THR A 63 -5.91 -7.26 -8.79
N PRO A 64 -4.78 -7.57 -9.45
CA PRO A 64 -3.79 -6.55 -9.80
C PRO A 64 -4.37 -5.39 -10.61
N ALA A 65 -5.28 -5.69 -11.54
CA ALA A 65 -5.96 -4.68 -12.35
C ALA A 65 -6.76 -3.69 -11.48
N ARG A 66 -7.47 -4.19 -10.46
CA ARG A 66 -8.24 -3.30 -9.57
C ARG A 66 -7.36 -2.41 -8.70
N VAL A 67 -6.18 -2.89 -8.29
CA VAL A 67 -5.18 -2.07 -7.60
C VAL A 67 -4.63 -0.99 -8.54
N ALA A 68 -4.37 -1.35 -9.80
CA ALA A 68 -3.90 -0.40 -10.81
C ALA A 68 -4.94 0.70 -11.10
N ASP A 69 -6.23 0.35 -11.25
CA ASP A 69 -7.31 1.33 -11.44
C ASP A 69 -7.34 2.37 -10.32
N LEU A 70 -7.13 1.93 -9.08
CA LEU A 70 -7.10 2.83 -7.92
C LEU A 70 -5.86 3.73 -7.92
N ILE A 71 -4.69 3.19 -8.28
CA ILE A 71 -3.47 3.98 -8.43
C ILE A 71 -3.70 5.11 -9.45
N VAL A 72 -4.24 4.78 -10.62
CA VAL A 72 -4.54 5.76 -11.67
C VAL A 72 -5.55 6.80 -11.16
N SER A 73 -6.63 6.36 -10.51
CA SER A 73 -7.65 7.27 -9.96
C SER A 73 -7.08 8.24 -8.91
N LEU A 74 -6.09 7.80 -8.13
CA LEU A 74 -5.41 8.64 -7.15
C LEU A 74 -4.47 9.64 -7.84
N LEU A 75 -3.78 9.24 -8.90
CA LEU A 75 -2.90 10.14 -9.65
C LEU A 75 -3.68 11.22 -10.43
N ASP A 76 -4.87 10.88 -10.94
CA ASP A 76 -5.74 11.83 -11.66
C ASP A 76 -6.54 12.75 -10.71
N GLY A 77 -6.58 12.43 -9.41
CA GLY A 77 -7.31 13.18 -8.39
C GLY A 77 -6.47 14.25 -7.67
N ALA A 78 -7.14 15.15 -6.96
CA ALA A 78 -6.48 16.11 -6.08
C ALA A 78 -6.03 15.43 -4.77
N ILE A 79 -4.90 14.71 -4.81
CA ILE A 79 -4.34 13.99 -3.65
C ILE A 79 -3.51 14.87 -2.70
N THR A 80 -3.28 16.14 -3.02
CA THR A 80 -2.49 17.06 -2.20
C THR A 80 -2.91 17.10 -0.72
N PRO A 81 -4.22 17.14 -0.38
CA PRO A 81 -4.66 17.07 1.03
C PRO A 81 -4.35 15.74 1.72
N ALA A 82 -4.13 14.67 0.95
CA ALA A 82 -3.83 13.33 1.42
C ALA A 82 -2.33 12.97 1.30
N SER A 83 -1.45 13.91 0.95
CA SER A 83 -0.01 13.66 0.88
C SER A 83 0.53 13.20 2.23
N GLY A 84 1.28 12.10 2.24
CA GLY A 84 1.77 11.38 3.42
C GLY A 84 0.83 10.27 3.91
N ALA A 85 -0.36 10.12 3.32
CA ALA A 85 -1.31 9.10 3.78
C ALA A 85 -0.90 7.68 3.37
N ASN A 86 -1.27 6.73 4.22
CA ASN A 86 -1.31 5.31 3.89
C ASN A 86 -2.76 4.86 3.69
N ILE A 87 -3.05 4.34 2.50
CA ILE A 87 -4.39 3.91 2.07
C ILE A 87 -4.45 2.37 2.10
N PRO A 88 -5.06 1.76 3.12
CA PRO A 88 -5.25 0.31 3.14
C PRO A 88 -6.34 -0.12 2.15
N LEU A 89 -6.06 -1.14 1.35
CA LEU A 89 -7.05 -1.76 0.47
C LEU A 89 -7.48 -3.09 1.07
N PHE A 90 -8.61 -3.09 1.75
CA PHE A 90 -9.15 -4.32 2.31
C PHE A 90 -9.78 -5.16 1.20
N SER A 91 -9.39 -6.44 1.14
CA SER A 91 -9.90 -7.41 0.18
C SER A 91 -11.23 -8.04 0.61
N ASN A 92 -11.96 -7.42 1.54
CA ASN A 92 -13.18 -7.99 2.10
C ASN A 92 -14.33 -7.87 1.07
N ALA A 93 -14.70 -9.02 0.52
CA ALA A 93 -16.09 -9.46 0.38
C ALA A 93 -16.23 -10.78 1.15
#